data_AF-A0A2V6KLY3-F1
#
_entry.id   AF-A0A2V6KLY3-F1
#
_cell.length_a   1.000
_cell.length_b   1.000
_cell.length_c   1.000
_cell.angle_alpha   90.00
_cell.angle_beta   90.00
_cell.angle_gamma   90.00
#
_symmetry.space_group_name_H-M   'P 1'
#
loop_
_entity.id
_entity.type
_entity.pdbx_description
1 polymer ?
#
loop_
_entity_poly.entity_id
_entity_poly.type
_entity_poly.pdbx_seq_one_letter_code
_entity_poly.pdbx_strand_id
1 'polypeptide(L)'
;MRTARKIRYRLEWLGLKFATKVVPLLSRKACYRLALLLGSLATSLDRRGGHVALSNLRVAFGDEISSERREQIVRESYRHFAQTMLDFFGVRA
;
A
#
# COMPACT_ATOMS: atom_id res chain seq x y z
N MET A 1 14.90 3.37 22.23
CA MET A 1 14.91 3.65 20.76
C MET A 1 15.68 2.62 19.92
N ARG A 2 16.84 2.08 20.35
CA ARG A 2 17.63 1.11 19.55
C ARG A 2 16.93 -0.25 19.33
N THR A 3 16.21 -0.77 20.32
CA THR A 3 15.54 -2.08 20.24
C THR A 3 14.35 -2.08 19.28
N ALA A 4 13.51 -1.04 19.30
CA ALA A 4 12.38 -0.90 18.39
C ALA A 4 12.81 -0.87 16.91
N ARG A 5 13.93 -0.19 16.59
CA ARG A 5 14.51 -0.21 15.24
C ARG A 5 14.95 -1.61 14.83
N LYS A 6 15.64 -2.34 15.72
CA LYS A 6 16.06 -3.74 15.45
C LYS A 6 14.86 -4.66 15.22
N ILE A 7 13.80 -4.50 16.00
CA ILE A 7 12.56 -5.27 15.83
C ILE A 7 11.93 -4.94 14.47
N ARG A 8 11.78 -3.65 14.13
CA ARG A 8 11.27 -3.22 12.83
C ARG A 8 12.06 -3.83 11.68
N TYR A 9 13.40 -3.75 11.70
CA TYR A 9 14.22 -4.34 10.64
C TYR A 9 14.06 -5.86 10.51
N ARG A 10 13.90 -6.57 11.63
CA ARG A 10 13.62 -8.01 11.60
C ARG A 10 12.26 -8.31 10.98
N LEU A 11 11.23 -7.52 11.33
CA LEU A 11 9.89 -7.65 10.75
C LEU A 11 9.90 -7.33 9.25
N GLU A 12 10.60 -6.27 8.84
CA GLU A 12 10.78 -5.90 7.43
C GLU A 12 11.46 -7.02 6.65
N TRP A 13 12.57 -7.55 7.17
CA TRP A 13 13.28 -8.65 6.53
C TRP A 13 12.44 -9.93 6.44
N LEU A 14 11.75 -10.28 7.53
CA LEU A 14 10.88 -11.46 7.56
C LEU A 14 9.70 -11.31 6.59
N GLY A 15 9.07 -10.13 6.56
CA GLY A 15 7.99 -9.82 5.64
C GLY A 15 8.43 -9.88 4.18
N LEU A 16 9.61 -9.34 3.86
CA LEU A 16 10.18 -9.42 2.51
C LEU A 16 10.49 -10.87 2.12
N LYS A 17 11.15 -11.62 3.00
CA LYS A 17 11.47 -13.04 2.76
C LYS A 17 10.20 -13.86 2.54
N PHE A 18 9.15 -13.61 3.34
CA PHE A 18 7.85 -14.24 3.16
C PHE A 18 7.24 -13.88 1.81
N ALA A 19 7.19 -12.59 1.46
CA ALA A 19 6.61 -12.12 0.19
C ALA A 19 7.29 -12.75 -1.04
N THR A 20 8.63 -12.80 -1.06
CA THR A 20 9.39 -13.41 -2.16
C THR A 20 9.15 -14.91 -2.35
N LYS A 21 8.63 -15.61 -1.32
CA LYS A 21 8.32 -17.04 -1.39
C LYS A 21 6.86 -17.32 -1.65
N VAL A 22 5.96 -16.50 -1.09
CA VAL A 22 4.52 -16.75 -1.13
C VAL A 22 3.85 -16.09 -2.32
N VAL A 23 4.19 -14.84 -2.65
CA VAL A 23 3.52 -14.10 -3.73
C VAL A 23 3.65 -14.80 -5.10
N PRO A 24 4.80 -15.39 -5.49
CA PRO A 24 4.91 -16.13 -6.75
C PRO A 24 4.00 -17.36 -6.84
N LEU A 25 3.55 -17.91 -5.70
CA LEU A 25 2.68 -19.09 -5.66
C LEU A 25 1.19 -18.71 -5.78
N LEU A 26 0.86 -17.42 -5.67
CA LEU A 26 -0.51 -16.94 -5.77
C LEU A 26 -0.91 -16.79 -7.25
N SER A 27 -2.15 -17.16 -7.57
CA SER A 27 -2.72 -16.82 -8.88
C SER A 27 -2.84 -15.29 -9.02
N ARG A 28 -2.87 -14.80 -10.27
CA ARG A 28 -3.10 -13.37 -10.55
C ARG A 28 -4.36 -12.82 -9.86
N LYS A 29 -5.45 -13.60 -9.81
CA LYS A 29 -6.69 -13.22 -9.10
C LYS A 29 -6.47 -13.11 -7.59
N ALA A 30 -5.68 -14.01 -7.00
CA ALA A 30 -5.35 -13.98 -5.57
C ALA A 30 -4.44 -12.78 -5.23
N CYS A 31 -3.43 -12.49 -6.05
CA CYS A 31 -2.59 -11.29 -5.90
C CYS A 31 -3.44 -10.02 -5.94
N TYR A 32 -4.37 -9.92 -6.89
CA TYR A 32 -5.27 -8.77 -7.00
C TYR A 32 -6.15 -8.59 -5.76
N ARG A 33 -6.77 -9.68 -5.25
CA ARG A 33 -7.58 -9.60 -4.02
C ARG A 33 -6.74 -9.24 -2.79
N LEU A 34 -5.51 -9.76 -2.72
CA LEU A 34 -4.57 -9.42 -1.66
C LEU A 34 -4.17 -7.94 -1.73
N ALA A 35 -3.91 -7.40 -2.92
CA ALA A 35 -3.64 -5.98 -3.13
C ALA A 35 -4.78 -5.09 -2.65
N LEU A 36 -6.02 -5.43 -3.01
CA LEU A 36 -7.20 -4.68 -2.57
C LEU A 36 -7.33 -4.67 -1.04
N LEU A 37 -7.10 -5.82 -0.40
CA LEU A 37 -7.14 -5.95 1.05
C LEU A 37 -6.02 -5.13 1.70
N LEU A 38 -4.77 -5.33 1.30
CA LEU A 38 -3.60 -4.66 1.87
C LEU A 38 -3.67 -3.14 1.65
N GLY A 39 -4.01 -2.68 0.45
CA GLY A 39 -4.15 -1.25 0.17
C GLY A 39 -5.27 -0.60 0.97
N SER A 40 -6.41 -1.29 1.15
CA SER A 40 -7.51 -0.78 1.99
C SER A 40 -7.11 -0.71 3.46
N LEU A 41 -6.43 -1.74 3.98
CA LEU A 41 -5.89 -1.75 5.36
C LEU A 41 -4.85 -0.64 5.54
N ALA A 42 -3.92 -0.49 4.59
CA ALA A 42 -2.88 0.52 4.63
C ALA A 42 -3.48 1.94 4.64
N THR A 43 -4.53 2.19 3.86
CA THR A 43 -5.21 3.50 3.88
C THR A 43 -5.80 3.83 5.25
N SER A 44 -6.35 2.82 5.95
CA SER A 44 -6.95 3.01 7.28
C SER A 44 -5.90 3.15 8.39
N LEU A 45 -4.74 2.51 8.25
CA LEU A 45 -3.69 2.48 9.28
C LEU A 45 -2.66 3.61 9.11
N ASP A 46 -2.32 3.98 7.89
CA ASP A 46 -1.38 5.07 7.60
C ASP A 46 -2.07 6.43 7.58
N ARG A 47 -2.47 6.89 8.78
CA ARG A 47 -3.11 8.20 8.94
C ARG A 47 -2.23 9.33 8.41
N ARG A 48 -0.92 9.25 8.67
CA ARG A 48 0.03 10.29 8.26
C ARG A 48 0.15 10.35 6.74
N GLY A 49 0.36 9.22 6.08
CA GLY A 49 0.41 9.15 4.63
C GLY A 49 -0.92 9.56 3.98
N GLY A 50 -2.05 9.17 4.58
CA GLY A 50 -3.39 9.60 4.15
C GLY A 50 -3.55 11.12 4.17
N HIS A 51 -3.13 11.79 5.26
CA HIS A 51 -3.16 13.25 5.35
C HIS A 51 -2.27 13.94 4.30
N VAL A 52 -1.06 13.40 4.05
CA VAL A 52 -0.17 13.93 3.02
C VAL A 52 -0.80 13.78 1.63
N ALA A 53 -1.37 12.61 1.32
CA ALA A 53 -2.01 12.37 0.03
C ALA A 53 -3.22 13.29 -0.19
N LEU A 54 -4.07 13.50 0.82
CA LEU A 54 -5.19 14.45 0.75
C LEU A 54 -4.71 15.89 0.55
N SER A 55 -3.64 16.29 1.25
CA SER A 55 -3.03 17.61 1.08
C SER A 55 -2.50 17.79 -0.35
N ASN A 56 -1.82 16.78 -0.90
CA ASN A 56 -1.33 16.81 -2.27
C ASN A 56 -2.48 16.97 -3.27
N LEU A 57 -3.58 16.24 -3.10
CA LEU A 57 -4.76 16.37 -3.96
C LEU A 57 -5.43 17.73 -3.82
N ARG A 58 -5.46 18.32 -2.62
CA ARG A 58 -5.96 19.68 -2.43
C ARG A 58 -5.12 20.73 -3.14
N VAL A 59 -3.80 20.59 -3.09
CA VAL A 59 -2.88 21.51 -3.79
C VAL A 59 -3.00 21.35 -5.30
N ALA A 60 -3.11 20.11 -5.79
CA ALA A 60 -3.15 19.81 -7.22
C ALA A 60 -4.50 20.16 -7.89
N PHE A 61 -5.62 19.91 -7.22
CA PHE A 61 -6.96 20.04 -7.80
C PHE A 61 -7.79 21.17 -7.20
N GLY A 62 -7.24 21.97 -6.26
CA GLY A 62 -7.96 23.11 -5.67
C GLY A 62 -9.29 22.67 -5.04
N ASP A 63 -10.40 23.20 -5.57
CA ASP A 63 -11.78 22.85 -5.21
C ASP A 63 -12.55 22.18 -6.37
N GLU A 64 -11.87 21.78 -7.45
CA GLU A 64 -12.48 21.14 -8.63
C GLU A 64 -13.10 19.78 -8.30
N ILE A 65 -12.56 19.08 -7.31
CA ILE A 65 -13.06 17.79 -6.84
C ILE A 65 -13.46 17.86 -5.37
N SER A 66 -14.58 17.21 -5.05
CA SER A 66 -15.13 17.17 -3.69
C SER A 66 -14.19 16.46 -2.70
N SER A 67 -14.42 16.67 -1.41
CA SER A 67 -13.63 16.05 -0.35
C SER A 67 -13.73 14.51 -0.37
N GLU A 68 -14.93 14.00 -0.63
CA GLU A 68 -15.24 12.57 -0.71
C GLU A 68 -14.52 11.94 -1.91
N ARG A 69 -14.45 12.68 -3.03
CA ARG A 69 -13.73 12.24 -4.22
C ARG A 69 -12.22 12.16 -3.97
N ARG A 70 -11.65 13.10 -3.21
CA ARG A 70 -10.22 13.03 -2.82
C ARG A 70 -9.96 11.82 -1.96
N GLU A 71 -10.80 11.53 -0.97
CA GLU A 71 -10.65 10.33 -0.15
C GLU A 71 -10.76 9.04 -0.97
N GLN A 72 -11.67 9.01 -1.96
CA GLN A 72 -11.77 7.89 -2.88
C GLN A 72 -10.47 7.71 -3.67
N ILE A 73 -9.92 8.78 -4.24
CA ILE A 73 -8.65 8.75 -4.97
C ILE A 73 -7.51 8.26 -4.07
N VAL A 74 -7.47 8.68 -2.80
CA VAL A 74 -6.47 8.18 -1.85
C VAL A 74 -6.62 6.67 -1.63
N ARG A 75 -7.83 6.17 -1.35
CA ARG A 75 -8.08 4.72 -1.19
C ARG A 75 -7.68 3.92 -2.43
N GLU A 76 -8.02 4.43 -3.62
CA GLU A 76 -7.66 3.80 -4.89
C GLU A 76 -6.14 3.82 -5.12
N SER A 77 -5.47 4.93 -4.79
CA SER A 77 -4.01 5.07 -4.91
C SER A 77 -3.28 4.05 -4.05
N TYR A 78 -3.72 3.83 -2.81
CA TYR A 78 -3.13 2.81 -1.93
C TYR A 78 -3.37 1.37 -2.43
N ARG A 79 -4.55 1.08 -3.00
CA ARG A 79 -4.84 -0.22 -3.62
C ARG A 79 -3.97 -0.46 -4.85
N HIS A 80 -3.83 0.52 -5.72
CA HIS A 80 -2.94 0.44 -6.89
C HIS A 80 -1.47 0.32 -6.48
N PHE A 81 -1.05 1.04 -5.45
CA PHE A 81 0.29 0.92 -4.89
C PHE A 81 0.55 -0.49 -4.36
N ALA A 82 -0.37 -1.04 -3.57
CA ALA A 82 -0.26 -2.41 -3.06
C ALA A 82 -0.21 -3.45 -4.20
N GLN A 83 -0.99 -3.24 -5.26
CA GLN A 83 -0.96 -4.10 -6.45
C GLN A 83 0.41 -4.04 -7.13
N THR A 84 0.93 -2.84 -7.38
CA THR A 84 2.26 -2.63 -7.98
C THR A 84 3.35 -3.31 -7.15
N MET A 85 3.29 -3.19 -5.82
CA MET A 85 4.23 -3.84 -4.92
C MET A 85 4.16 -5.37 -4.98
N LEU A 86 2.96 -5.95 -5.09
CA LEU A 86 2.81 -7.41 -5.25
C LEU A 86 3.28 -7.88 -6.63
N ASP A 87 3.04 -7.09 -7.68
CA ASP A 87 3.48 -7.40 -9.04
C ASP A 87 5.01 -7.47 -9.12
N PHE A 88 5.77 -6.68 -8.34
CA PHE A 88 7.24 -6.83 -8.27
C PHE A 88 7.71 -8.21 -7.80
N PHE A 89 6.89 -8.95 -7.06
CA PHE A 89 7.21 -10.32 -6.65
C PHE A 89 6.63 -11.37 -7.59
N GLY A 90 5.57 -11.05 -8.34
CA GLY A 90 4.86 -11.99 -9.24
C GLY A 90 5.32 -11.93 -10.71
N VAL A 91 5.97 -10.85 -11.15
CA VAL A 91 6.56 -10.73 -12.49
C VAL A 91 7.90 -11.48 -12.51
N ARG A 92 7.82 -12.80 -12.71
CA ARG A 92 8.92 -13.75 -13.04
C ARG A 92 10.32 -13.40 -12.48
N ALA A 93 10.70 -14.07 -11.40
CA ALA A 93 12.07 -14.57 -11.22
C ALA A 93 12.25 -15.89 -11.99
#